data_AF-A0AAW1TLZ2-F1
#
_entry.id   AF-A0AAW1TLZ2-F1
#
_cell.length_a   1.000
_cell.length_b   1.000
_cell.length_c   1.000
_cell.angle_alpha   90.00
_cell.angle_beta   90.00
_cell.angle_gamma   90.00
#
_symmetry.space_group_name_H-M   'P 1'
#
loop_
_entity.id
_entity.type
_entity.pdbx_description
1 polymer ?
#
loop_
_entity_poly.entity_id
_entity_poly.type
_entity_poly.pdbx_seq_one_letter_code
_entity_poly.pdbx_strand_id
1 'polypeptide(L)'
;MAMLLRTRKTKIVLGVKISALLSVTTYYLLLSIFSEDNSGLKDVSDESYRSRYLLAFPPQQNCTPAAILDFPSDGFTRIQRQQGWVLLHAILASYLFILLAIVCDDYFVPAIKKFCDSFEMSEDIAGATFMATASSSPELFINCVGTFVTEGDLGVGTIVGSAVFNILAVPACCGLFANMSMDLDWWPITRDSIIYGTAVVLLISVLQDGRIYVLEALTLVLFYILYIFIMYFNGSISAVANRALKKIQRKRRYTEILRETEPLLTKNGKSNSSCNVSNCICEADISLKDCEELEESTNIWEWPAEESTKGKCWWIFTWPISFILHMTTPDCRKYPKLFVITFLMCIIWIGLTSYLVAWLITVVGDTLNIPDSVMGLTFLAAGTSVPEAVSSVIVTNQGHGAMGISSSIGSNTFDILLCLGIPWLIKTAFYPRIPDRHWIKINSSGITYSAISLLSTLILFYGGLYLNKFRLDWKIGLGCLLLYLGFLTLASLIEMNIFFPVNLPTCDR
;
A
#
# COMPACT_ATOMS: atom_id res chain seq x y z
N MET A 1 -27.47 -14.47 4.27
CA MET A 1 -27.55 -14.56 2.78
C MET A 1 -27.65 -13.18 2.08
N ALA A 2 -28.72 -12.39 2.24
CA ALA A 2 -28.90 -11.13 1.51
C ALA A 2 -27.92 -9.99 1.89
N MET A 3 -27.42 -10.00 3.13
CA MET A 3 -26.45 -9.00 3.61
C MET A 3 -25.02 -9.27 3.11
N LEU A 4 -24.64 -10.55 2.93
CA LEU A 4 -23.35 -11.00 2.38
C LEU A 4 -23.20 -10.72 0.88
N LEU A 5 -24.29 -10.90 0.11
CA LEU A 5 -24.33 -10.52 -1.31
C LEU A 5 -24.30 -9.00 -1.49
N ARG A 6 -24.82 -8.24 -0.52
CA ARG A 6 -24.74 -6.78 -0.50
C ARG A 6 -23.31 -6.32 -0.20
N THR A 7 -22.58 -6.95 0.72
CA THR A 7 -21.16 -6.63 0.94
C THR A 7 -20.31 -6.95 -0.28
N ARG A 8 -20.39 -8.14 -0.91
CA ARG A 8 -19.63 -8.45 -2.14
C ARG A 8 -19.97 -7.53 -3.32
N LYS A 9 -21.26 -7.30 -3.63
CA LYS A 9 -21.65 -6.33 -4.68
C LYS A 9 -21.22 -4.90 -4.36
N THR A 10 -21.21 -4.50 -3.08
CA THR A 10 -20.71 -3.18 -2.68
C THR A 10 -19.19 -3.13 -2.77
N LYS A 11 -18.44 -4.15 -2.31
CA LYS A 11 -16.98 -4.28 -2.49
C LYS A 11 -16.61 -4.10 -3.97
N ILE A 12 -17.35 -4.75 -4.86
CA ILE A 12 -17.06 -4.82 -6.29
C ILE A 12 -17.53 -3.56 -7.04
N VAL A 13 -18.75 -3.06 -6.80
CA VAL A 13 -19.21 -1.80 -7.43
C VAL A 13 -18.36 -0.63 -6.94
N LEU A 14 -17.94 -0.66 -5.68
CA LEU A 14 -17.05 0.35 -5.13
C LEU A 14 -15.62 0.20 -5.64
N GLY A 15 -15.07 -1.02 -5.69
CA GLY A 15 -13.76 -1.31 -6.27
C GLY A 15 -13.69 -0.95 -7.75
N VAL A 16 -14.74 -1.22 -8.54
CA VAL A 16 -14.85 -0.79 -9.94
C VAL A 16 -15.01 0.72 -10.05
N LYS A 17 -15.75 1.38 -9.14
CA LYS A 17 -15.84 2.85 -9.12
C LYS A 17 -14.51 3.51 -8.73
N ILE A 18 -13.80 2.96 -7.75
CA ILE A 18 -12.48 3.43 -7.29
C ILE A 18 -11.44 3.18 -8.39
N SER A 19 -11.41 1.98 -8.98
CA SER A 19 -10.55 1.63 -10.11
C SER A 19 -10.90 2.45 -11.36
N ALA A 20 -12.16 2.78 -11.60
CA ALA A 20 -12.56 3.71 -12.68
C ALA A 20 -12.12 5.15 -12.39
N LEU A 21 -12.19 5.61 -11.14
CA LEU A 21 -11.76 6.96 -10.76
C LEU A 21 -10.22 7.08 -10.82
N LEU A 22 -9.51 6.04 -10.39
CA LEU A 22 -8.06 5.91 -10.52
C LEU A 22 -7.62 5.71 -11.97
N SER A 23 -8.35 4.94 -12.79
CA SER A 23 -8.01 4.73 -14.20
C SER A 23 -8.30 5.95 -15.07
N VAL A 24 -9.38 6.67 -14.80
CA VAL A 24 -9.69 7.97 -15.43
C VAL A 24 -8.62 8.99 -15.06
N THR A 25 -8.15 9.02 -13.80
CA THR A 25 -7.09 9.94 -13.38
C THR A 25 -5.72 9.57 -13.92
N THR A 26 -5.35 8.28 -14.00
CA THR A 26 -4.14 7.84 -14.72
C THR A 26 -4.24 8.09 -16.23
N TYR A 27 -5.44 7.97 -16.82
CA TYR A 27 -5.68 8.27 -18.23
C TYR A 27 -5.52 9.76 -18.52
N TYR A 28 -6.05 10.65 -17.67
CA TYR A 28 -5.83 12.10 -17.78
C TYR A 28 -4.38 12.50 -17.53
N LEU A 29 -3.67 11.84 -16.61
CA LEU A 29 -2.23 12.03 -16.40
C LEU A 29 -1.44 11.61 -17.65
N LEU A 30 -1.72 10.43 -18.20
CA LEU A 30 -1.17 9.95 -19.48
C LEU A 30 -1.47 10.92 -20.63
N LEU A 31 -2.71 11.43 -20.73
CA LEU A 31 -3.08 12.43 -21.74
C LEU A 31 -2.33 13.76 -21.58
N SER A 32 -2.06 14.17 -20.34
CA SER A 32 -1.26 15.38 -20.08
C SER A 32 0.20 15.21 -20.49
N ILE A 33 0.77 14.02 -20.26
CA ILE A 33 2.14 13.67 -20.68
C ILE A 33 2.24 13.63 -22.21
N PHE A 34 1.27 13.01 -22.89
CA PHE A 34 1.23 12.97 -24.36
C PHE A 34 0.94 14.33 -25.01
N SER A 35 0.43 15.32 -24.26
CA SER A 35 0.11 16.64 -24.83
C SER A 35 1.31 17.58 -24.92
N GLU A 36 2.41 17.34 -24.18
CA GLU A 36 3.63 18.17 -24.26
C GLU A 36 4.60 17.73 -25.37
N ASP A 37 4.62 16.44 -25.73
CA ASP A 37 5.54 15.89 -26.76
C ASP A 37 5.26 16.39 -28.19
N ASN A 38 4.12 17.02 -28.45
CA ASN A 38 3.81 17.58 -29.77
C ASN A 38 4.34 19.02 -30.00
N SER A 39 5.09 19.60 -29.06
CA SER A 39 5.57 20.99 -29.17
C SER A 39 7.10 21.18 -29.16
N GLY A 40 7.87 20.11 -29.34
CA GLY A 40 9.33 20.13 -29.15
C GLY A 40 10.20 19.44 -30.21
N LEU A 41 9.73 19.23 -31.45
CA LEU A 41 10.61 18.77 -32.53
C LEU A 41 11.39 19.97 -33.11
N LYS A 42 12.63 20.18 -32.64
CA LYS A 42 13.63 20.93 -33.39
C LYS A 42 14.74 19.98 -33.82
N ASP A 43 14.80 19.77 -35.13
CA ASP A 43 15.87 19.10 -35.85
C ASP A 43 17.26 19.58 -35.41
N VAL A 44 18.14 18.63 -35.09
CA VAL A 44 19.58 18.79 -35.24
C VAL A 44 20.06 17.62 -36.08
N SER A 45 20.32 17.91 -37.34
CA SER A 45 20.85 17.00 -38.36
C SER A 45 22.34 16.69 -38.13
N ASP A 46 22.67 15.41 -38.33
CA ASP A 46 23.92 14.80 -38.82
C ASP A 46 25.29 15.32 -38.32
N GLU A 47 26.10 14.40 -37.78
CA GLU A 47 27.38 14.09 -38.42
C GLU A 47 27.91 12.67 -38.12
N SER A 48 28.38 12.04 -39.20
CA SER A 48 28.99 10.71 -39.32
C SER A 48 30.32 10.59 -38.56
N TYR A 49 30.54 9.53 -37.76
CA TYR A 49 31.87 8.92 -37.66
C TYR A 49 31.83 7.39 -37.50
N ARG A 50 32.26 6.73 -38.57
CA ARG A 50 32.70 5.35 -38.65
C ARG A 50 34.08 5.24 -37.99
N SER A 51 34.21 4.59 -36.84
CA SER A 51 35.54 4.15 -36.35
C SER A 51 35.46 2.89 -35.48
N ARG A 52 36.44 2.02 -35.72
CA ARG A 52 36.58 0.65 -35.21
C ARG A 52 36.90 0.69 -33.71
N TYR A 53 36.12 0.00 -32.88
CA TYR A 53 36.43 -0.24 -31.47
C TYR A 53 36.52 -1.74 -31.18
N LEU A 54 37.72 -2.29 -31.22
CA LEU A 54 38.10 -3.52 -30.55
C LEU A 54 39.20 -3.11 -29.57
N LEU A 55 38.92 -3.18 -28.26
CA LEU A 55 39.77 -2.78 -27.12
C LEU A 55 39.68 -1.31 -26.64
N ALA A 56 38.47 -0.76 -26.51
CA ALA A 56 38.26 0.28 -25.50
C ALA A 56 37.62 -0.32 -24.25
N PHE A 57 38.15 0.05 -23.10
CA PHE A 57 37.38 0.07 -21.86
C PHE A 57 36.02 0.70 -22.18
N PRO A 58 34.88 0.08 -21.82
CA PRO A 58 33.59 0.69 -22.10
C PRO A 58 33.61 2.09 -21.47
N PRO A 59 33.33 3.15 -22.24
CA PRO A 59 33.18 4.47 -21.65
C PRO A 59 32.12 4.34 -20.56
N GLN A 60 32.28 5.08 -19.46
CA GLN A 60 31.22 5.24 -18.46
C GLN A 60 29.97 5.68 -19.20
N GLN A 61 29.06 4.75 -19.46
CA GLN A 61 27.80 5.02 -20.12
C GLN A 61 27.02 5.92 -19.16
N ASN A 62 26.78 7.18 -19.56
CA ASN A 62 25.88 8.11 -18.90
C ASN A 62 24.41 7.69 -19.12
N CYS A 63 24.12 6.39 -19.02
CA CYS A 63 22.81 5.84 -19.26
C CYS A 63 22.60 4.57 -18.44
N THR A 64 21.36 4.33 -18.02
CA THR A 64 20.97 3.12 -17.27
C THR A 64 20.44 2.06 -18.22
N PRO A 65 20.78 0.78 -18.04
CA PRO A 65 20.15 -0.30 -18.81
C PRO A 65 18.65 -0.35 -18.50
N ALA A 66 17.84 -0.74 -19.49
CA ALA A 66 16.39 -0.87 -19.31
C ALA A 66 16.07 -2.12 -18.47
N ALA A 67 15.21 -1.98 -17.45
CA ALA A 67 14.87 -3.08 -16.54
C ALA A 67 14.17 -4.26 -17.23
N ILE A 68 13.63 -4.06 -18.43
CA ILE A 68 13.07 -5.15 -19.24
C ILE A 68 14.10 -6.25 -19.55
N LEU A 69 15.39 -5.90 -19.59
CA LEU A 69 16.48 -6.86 -19.85
C LEU A 69 16.74 -7.77 -18.65
N ASP A 70 16.30 -7.38 -17.45
CA ASP A 70 16.41 -8.21 -16.24
C ASP A 70 15.36 -9.34 -16.24
N PHE A 71 14.34 -9.22 -17.09
CA PHE A 71 13.27 -10.20 -17.23
C PHE A 71 13.42 -11.06 -18.51
N PRO A 72 12.82 -12.26 -18.55
CA PRO A 72 12.79 -13.07 -19.76
C PRO A 72 12.07 -12.33 -20.90
N SER A 73 12.47 -12.61 -22.14
CA SER A 73 11.82 -12.05 -23.32
C SER A 73 10.36 -12.52 -23.42
N ASP A 74 9.45 -11.57 -23.60
CA ASP A 74 8.02 -11.78 -23.86
C ASP A 74 7.73 -12.39 -25.25
N GLY A 75 8.75 -12.51 -26.11
CA GLY A 75 8.65 -13.05 -27.46
C GLY A 75 8.14 -12.05 -28.49
N PHE A 76 7.88 -10.80 -28.11
CA PHE A 76 7.40 -9.75 -28.99
C PHE A 76 8.44 -8.65 -29.18
N THR A 77 8.50 -8.09 -30.38
CA THR A 77 9.35 -6.92 -30.65
C THR A 77 8.68 -5.63 -30.14
N ARG A 78 9.46 -4.59 -29.80
CA ARG A 78 8.92 -3.29 -29.35
C ARG A 78 7.92 -2.69 -30.34
N ILE A 79 8.16 -2.87 -31.65
CA ILE A 79 7.27 -2.41 -32.72
C ILE A 79 5.93 -3.15 -32.66
N GLN A 80 5.94 -4.48 -32.49
CA GLN A 80 4.72 -5.25 -32.32
C GLN A 80 3.98 -4.82 -31.06
N ARG A 81 4.68 -4.56 -29.95
CA ARG A 81 4.07 -4.02 -28.73
C ARG A 81 3.34 -2.70 -29.00
N GLN A 82 4.01 -1.75 -29.64
CA GLN A 82 3.43 -0.44 -29.99
C GLN A 82 2.25 -0.55 -30.97
N GLN A 83 2.19 -1.59 -31.80
CA GLN A 83 1.06 -1.87 -32.71
C GLN A 83 -0.21 -2.38 -31.99
N GLY A 84 -0.21 -2.47 -30.66
CA GLY A 84 -1.41 -2.73 -29.84
C GLY A 84 -1.30 -3.95 -28.92
N TRP A 85 -0.23 -4.75 -29.03
CA TRP A 85 -0.02 -5.91 -28.15
C TRP A 85 0.24 -5.51 -26.69
N VAL A 86 0.59 -4.25 -26.42
CA VAL A 86 0.64 -3.67 -25.06
C VAL A 86 -0.68 -3.79 -24.31
N LEU A 87 -1.81 -3.64 -25.01
CA LEU A 87 -3.13 -3.76 -24.36
C LEU A 87 -3.35 -5.15 -23.78
N LEU A 88 -2.85 -6.19 -24.45
CA LEU A 88 -2.92 -7.57 -23.96
C LEU A 88 -2.10 -7.74 -22.67
N HIS A 89 -0.88 -7.19 -22.63
CA HIS A 89 -0.05 -7.20 -21.41
C HIS A 89 -0.72 -6.43 -20.26
N ALA A 90 -1.36 -5.30 -20.54
CA ALA A 90 -2.08 -4.52 -19.53
C ALA A 90 -3.33 -5.26 -18.99
N ILE A 91 -4.12 -5.90 -19.86
CA ILE A 91 -5.26 -6.72 -19.45
C ILE A 91 -4.79 -7.90 -18.60
N LEU A 92 -3.72 -8.59 -19.04
CA LEU A 92 -3.16 -9.71 -18.29
C LEU A 92 -2.63 -9.25 -16.91
N ALA A 93 -1.95 -8.11 -16.84
CA ALA A 93 -1.49 -7.54 -15.56
C ALA A 93 -2.67 -7.26 -14.62
N SER A 94 -3.75 -6.65 -15.14
CA SER A 94 -4.96 -6.39 -14.34
C SER A 94 -5.62 -7.68 -13.83
N TYR A 95 -5.61 -8.75 -14.63
CA TYR A 95 -6.13 -10.06 -14.24
C TYR A 95 -5.30 -10.68 -13.12
N LEU A 96 -3.97 -10.56 -13.20
CA LEU A 96 -3.06 -11.05 -12.17
C LEU A 96 -3.16 -10.25 -10.86
N PHE A 97 -3.45 -8.95 -10.90
CA PHE A 97 -3.75 -8.18 -9.69
C PHE A 97 -5.02 -8.68 -8.99
N ILE A 98 -6.07 -9.01 -9.76
CA ILE A 98 -7.30 -9.58 -9.21
C ILE A 98 -6.99 -10.96 -8.58
N LEU A 99 -6.18 -11.78 -9.23
CA LEU A 99 -5.70 -13.05 -8.67
C LEU A 99 -4.96 -12.83 -7.35
N LEU A 100 -4.02 -11.89 -7.31
CA LEU A 100 -3.23 -11.55 -6.13
C LEU A 100 -4.13 -11.10 -4.96
N ALA A 101 -5.10 -10.23 -5.23
CA ALA A 101 -6.08 -9.77 -4.26
C ALA A 101 -6.90 -10.92 -3.66
N ILE A 102 -7.40 -11.83 -4.50
CA ILE A 102 -8.18 -13.00 -4.05
C ILE A 102 -7.33 -13.92 -3.18
N VAL A 103 -6.08 -14.21 -3.59
CA VAL A 103 -5.20 -15.08 -2.80
C VAL A 103 -4.91 -14.46 -1.42
N CYS A 104 -4.68 -13.15 -1.35
CA CYS A 104 -4.37 -12.49 -0.09
C CYS A 104 -5.57 -12.42 0.84
N ASP A 105 -6.71 -11.93 0.37
CA ASP A 105 -7.89 -11.69 1.21
C ASP A 105 -8.65 -12.98 1.55
N ASP A 106 -8.90 -13.86 0.56
CA ASP A 106 -9.80 -15.00 0.74
C ASP A 106 -9.08 -16.25 1.29
N TYR A 107 -7.77 -16.39 1.06
CA TYR A 107 -7.00 -17.58 1.46
C TYR A 107 -5.91 -17.30 2.49
N PHE A 108 -5.09 -16.28 2.27
CA PHE A 108 -3.90 -16.03 3.08
C PHE A 108 -4.23 -15.42 4.46
N VAL A 109 -5.08 -14.38 4.50
CA VAL A 109 -5.53 -13.76 5.76
C VAL A 109 -6.21 -14.80 6.69
N PRO A 110 -7.17 -15.63 6.22
CA PRO A 110 -7.75 -16.69 7.05
C PRO A 110 -6.75 -17.76 7.50
N ALA A 111 -5.76 -18.10 6.67
CA ALA A 111 -4.70 -19.04 7.04
C ALA A 111 -3.83 -18.50 8.18
N ILE A 112 -3.46 -17.20 8.13
CA ILE A 112 -2.75 -16.52 9.22
C ILE A 112 -3.61 -16.42 10.47
N LYS A 113 -4.93 -16.21 10.33
CA LYS A 113 -5.85 -16.23 11.48
C LYS A 113 -5.81 -17.55 12.22
N LYS A 114 -5.95 -18.67 11.50
CA LYS A 114 -5.86 -20.01 12.09
C LYS A 114 -4.49 -20.31 12.67
N PHE A 115 -3.43 -19.77 12.07
CA PHE A 115 -2.10 -19.82 12.65
C PHE A 115 -2.08 -19.09 14.00
N CYS A 116 -2.58 -17.86 14.09
CA CYS A 116 -2.64 -17.08 15.35
C CYS A 116 -3.49 -17.78 16.43
N ASP A 117 -4.65 -18.33 16.04
CA ASP A 117 -5.53 -19.09 16.93
C ASP A 117 -4.81 -20.31 17.53
N SER A 118 -4.00 -21.01 16.72
CA SER A 118 -3.24 -22.18 17.16
C SER A 118 -2.08 -21.85 18.10
N PHE A 119 -1.58 -20.61 18.09
CA PHE A 119 -0.51 -20.13 18.97
C PHE A 119 -1.04 -19.40 20.21
N GLU A 120 -2.36 -19.36 20.43
CA GLU A 120 -3.02 -18.67 21.56
C GLU A 120 -2.54 -17.21 21.72
N MET A 121 -2.30 -16.51 20.61
CA MET A 121 -1.90 -15.11 20.65
C MET A 121 -3.07 -14.21 21.04
N SER A 122 -2.80 -13.14 21.82
CA SER A 122 -3.80 -12.11 22.09
C SER A 122 -4.26 -11.44 20.79
N GLU A 123 -5.57 -11.30 20.62
CA GLU A 123 -6.20 -10.75 19.40
C GLU A 123 -5.63 -9.36 19.03
N ASP A 124 -5.27 -8.54 20.02
CA ASP A 124 -4.63 -7.23 19.82
C ASP A 124 -3.30 -7.31 19.04
N ILE A 125 -2.44 -8.28 19.37
CA ILE A 125 -1.12 -8.45 18.73
C ILE A 125 -1.28 -9.17 17.38
N ALA A 126 -2.17 -10.17 17.32
CA ALA A 126 -2.46 -10.89 16.09
C ALA A 126 -3.01 -9.93 15.02
N GLY A 127 -3.96 -9.06 15.38
CA GLY A 127 -4.52 -8.04 14.50
C GLY A 127 -3.50 -7.01 14.08
N ALA A 128 -2.73 -6.45 15.01
CA ALA A 128 -1.85 -5.33 14.69
C ALA A 128 -0.53 -5.73 14.00
N THR A 129 -0.08 -6.98 14.12
CA THR A 129 1.17 -7.46 13.48
C THR A 129 0.91 -8.47 12.38
N PHE A 130 0.27 -9.60 12.69
CA PHE A 130 0.16 -10.70 11.74
C PHE A 130 -0.88 -10.44 10.65
N MET A 131 -2.02 -9.82 10.98
CA MET A 131 -3.01 -9.45 9.97
C MET A 131 -2.53 -8.30 9.08
N ALA A 132 -1.82 -7.32 9.64
CA ALA A 132 -1.17 -6.26 8.86
C ALA A 132 -0.08 -6.84 7.93
N THR A 133 0.73 -7.77 8.42
CA THR A 133 1.71 -8.52 7.59
C THR A 133 1.00 -9.30 6.48
N ALA A 134 -0.19 -9.83 6.77
CA ALA A 134 -0.97 -10.59 5.81
C ALA A 134 -1.43 -9.73 4.62
N SER A 135 -1.96 -8.54 4.89
CA SER A 135 -2.46 -7.63 3.86
C SER A 135 -1.34 -7.03 3.01
N SER A 136 -0.19 -6.72 3.62
CA SER A 136 0.99 -6.18 2.95
C SER A 136 1.91 -7.23 2.30
N SER A 137 1.56 -8.51 2.34
CA SER A 137 2.40 -9.56 1.76
C SER A 137 2.70 -9.40 0.26
N PRO A 138 1.75 -9.01 -0.61
CA PRO A 138 2.04 -8.63 -1.99
C PRO A 138 3.22 -7.66 -2.13
N GLU A 139 3.28 -6.65 -1.27
CA GLU A 139 4.30 -5.59 -1.32
C GLU A 139 5.68 -6.12 -0.92
N LEU A 140 5.72 -6.98 0.11
CA LEU A 140 6.94 -7.69 0.49
C LEU A 140 7.50 -8.49 -0.70
N PHE A 141 6.66 -9.26 -1.40
CA PHE A 141 7.11 -10.08 -2.53
C PHE A 141 7.50 -9.25 -3.74
N ILE A 142 6.77 -8.18 -4.05
CA ILE A 142 7.13 -7.25 -5.11
C ILE A 142 8.47 -6.59 -4.81
N ASN A 143 8.73 -6.16 -3.57
CA ASN A 143 10.02 -5.59 -3.23
C ASN A 143 11.14 -6.63 -3.22
N CYS A 144 10.86 -7.89 -2.88
CA CYS A 144 11.81 -8.98 -3.09
C CYS A 144 12.16 -9.12 -4.57
N VAL A 145 11.18 -9.13 -5.47
CA VAL A 145 11.42 -9.19 -6.93
C VAL A 145 12.20 -7.95 -7.38
N GLY A 146 11.80 -6.77 -6.91
CA GLY A 146 12.45 -5.49 -7.19
C GLY A 146 13.91 -5.45 -6.73
N THR A 147 14.24 -6.14 -5.63
CA THR A 147 15.57 -6.15 -5.05
C THR A 147 16.45 -7.27 -5.63
N PHE A 148 15.93 -8.46 -5.86
CA PHE A 148 16.73 -9.62 -6.27
C PHE A 148 16.78 -9.86 -7.78
N VAL A 149 15.71 -9.53 -8.50
CA VAL A 149 15.59 -9.78 -9.94
C VAL A 149 15.98 -8.54 -10.71
N THR A 150 15.34 -7.41 -10.42
CA THR A 150 15.61 -6.16 -11.13
C THR A 150 16.74 -5.39 -10.48
N GLU A 151 17.61 -4.77 -11.27
CA GLU A 151 18.56 -3.77 -10.76
C GLU A 151 17.94 -2.37 -10.65
N GLY A 152 16.70 -2.23 -11.10
CA GLY A 152 15.94 -1.00 -11.07
C GLY A 152 15.32 -0.67 -9.71
N ASP A 153 14.90 0.59 -9.60
CA ASP A 153 14.31 1.19 -8.40
C ASP A 153 12.82 0.85 -8.20
N LEU A 154 12.35 -0.20 -8.89
CA LEU A 154 10.94 -0.62 -8.94
C LEU A 154 10.39 -0.94 -7.55
N GLY A 155 11.12 -1.71 -6.74
CA GLY A 155 10.67 -2.16 -5.42
C GLY A 155 10.47 -1.00 -4.43
N VAL A 156 11.40 -0.04 -4.41
CA VAL A 156 11.32 1.13 -3.54
C VAL A 156 10.20 2.07 -3.99
N GLY A 157 10.05 2.26 -5.31
CA GLY A 157 8.97 3.03 -5.89
C GLY A 157 7.59 2.48 -5.48
N THR A 158 7.40 1.16 -5.52
CA THR A 158 6.14 0.53 -5.10
C THR A 158 5.82 0.74 -3.64
N ILE A 159 6.79 0.60 -2.72
CA ILE A 159 6.53 0.77 -1.29
C ILE A 159 6.23 2.24 -0.95
N VAL A 160 6.97 3.18 -1.53
CA VAL A 160 6.69 4.62 -1.37
C VAL A 160 5.31 4.98 -1.95
N GLY A 161 4.98 4.45 -3.14
CA GLY A 161 3.69 4.66 -3.77
C GLY A 161 2.52 4.10 -2.96
N SER A 162 2.65 2.86 -2.47
CA SER A 162 1.62 2.20 -1.66
C SER A 162 1.38 2.98 -0.36
N ALA A 163 2.46 3.42 0.29
CA ALA A 163 2.34 4.20 1.52
C ALA A 163 1.58 5.53 1.31
N VAL A 164 1.81 6.22 0.19
CA VAL A 164 1.02 7.42 -0.16
C VAL A 164 -0.43 7.07 -0.51
N PHE A 165 -0.65 5.97 -1.24
CA PHE A 165 -1.99 5.47 -1.53
C PHE A 165 -2.78 5.19 -0.24
N ASN A 166 -2.15 4.54 0.73
CA ASN A 166 -2.74 4.19 2.01
C ASN A 166 -2.99 5.41 2.93
N ILE A 167 -2.16 6.46 2.85
CA ILE A 167 -2.37 7.68 3.66
C ILE A 167 -3.40 8.62 3.04
N LEU A 168 -3.49 8.69 1.71
CA LEU A 168 -4.32 9.68 1.03
C LEU A 168 -5.51 9.06 0.31
N ALA A 169 -5.26 8.07 -0.55
CA ALA A 169 -6.30 7.46 -1.37
C ALA A 169 -7.28 6.62 -0.53
N VAL A 170 -6.81 5.87 0.47
CA VAL A 170 -7.70 5.10 1.35
C VAL A 170 -8.63 6.01 2.17
N PRO A 171 -8.14 7.02 2.93
CA PRO A 171 -9.03 7.96 3.62
C PRO A 171 -9.88 8.80 2.66
N ALA A 172 -9.41 9.09 1.44
CA ALA A 172 -10.22 9.72 0.41
C ALA A 172 -11.40 8.85 -0.01
N CYS A 173 -11.16 7.56 -0.27
CA CYS A 173 -12.21 6.60 -0.58
C CYS A 173 -13.18 6.46 0.59
N CYS A 174 -12.68 6.34 1.83
CA CYS A 174 -13.53 6.30 3.01
C CYS A 174 -14.38 7.57 3.13
N GLY A 175 -13.80 8.77 3.00
CA GLY A 175 -14.56 10.02 3.13
C GLY A 175 -15.58 10.27 2.01
N LEU A 176 -15.30 9.85 0.78
CA LEU A 176 -16.18 10.08 -0.38
C LEU A 176 -17.26 9.02 -0.54
N PHE A 177 -16.97 7.77 -0.16
CA PHE A 177 -17.87 6.64 -0.36
C PHE A 177 -18.52 6.12 0.92
N ALA A 178 -18.09 6.58 2.10
CA ALA A 178 -18.85 6.35 3.32
C ALA A 178 -20.11 7.21 3.32
N ASN A 179 -21.24 6.58 3.62
CA ASN A 179 -22.52 7.30 3.77
C ASN A 179 -22.65 8.00 5.14
N MET A 180 -21.57 8.09 5.92
CA MET A 180 -21.58 8.62 7.29
C MET A 180 -20.29 9.40 7.62
N SER A 181 -20.42 10.48 8.38
CA SER A 181 -19.29 11.20 8.99
C SER A 181 -18.77 10.43 10.19
N MET A 182 -17.45 10.24 10.28
CA MET A 182 -16.84 9.43 11.32
C MET A 182 -16.01 10.26 12.28
N ASP A 183 -16.24 10.03 13.58
CA ASP A 183 -15.38 10.56 14.63
C ASP A 183 -14.22 9.58 14.82
N LEU A 184 -13.00 10.04 14.56
CA LEU A 184 -11.78 9.26 14.69
C LEU A 184 -11.17 9.43 16.08
N ASP A 185 -10.69 8.34 16.67
CA ASP A 185 -9.92 8.41 17.90
C ASP A 185 -8.55 9.04 17.63
N TRP A 186 -8.28 10.15 18.31
CA TRP A 186 -7.05 10.91 18.14
C TRP A 186 -5.79 10.14 18.56
N TRP A 187 -5.89 9.29 19.58
CA TRP A 187 -4.72 8.65 20.20
C TRP A 187 -4.05 7.60 19.30
N PRO A 188 -4.75 6.58 18.77
CA PRO A 188 -4.13 5.60 17.87
C PRO A 188 -3.54 6.25 16.62
N ILE A 189 -4.30 7.16 15.98
CA ILE A 189 -3.85 7.85 14.77
C ILE A 189 -2.58 8.65 15.01
N THR A 190 -2.51 9.38 16.12
CA THR A 190 -1.31 10.19 16.45
C THR A 190 -0.11 9.30 16.76
N ARG A 191 -0.31 8.22 17.51
CA ARG A 191 0.75 7.24 17.81
C ARG A 191 1.31 6.65 16.51
N ASP A 192 0.44 6.16 15.64
CA ASP A 192 0.84 5.47 14.41
C ASP A 192 1.45 6.46 13.41
N SER A 193 0.92 7.69 13.32
CA SER A 193 1.51 8.75 12.49
C SER A 193 2.89 9.19 12.98
N ILE A 194 3.14 9.23 14.29
CA ILE A 194 4.46 9.55 14.85
C ILE A 194 5.46 8.43 14.52
N ILE A 195 5.09 7.18 14.75
CA ILE A 195 5.95 6.03 14.48
C ILE A 195 6.26 5.94 12.99
N TYR A 196 5.24 6.06 12.15
CA TYR A 196 5.41 6.10 10.71
C TYR A 196 6.29 7.28 10.28
N GLY A 197 6.08 8.49 10.82
CA GLY A 197 6.94 9.64 10.55
C GLY A 197 8.41 9.39 10.93
N THR A 198 8.67 8.73 12.05
CA THR A 198 10.04 8.32 12.43
C THR A 198 10.62 7.27 11.48
N ALA A 199 9.82 6.31 11.00
CA ALA A 199 10.24 5.31 10.03
C ALA A 199 10.62 5.96 8.68
N VAL A 200 9.86 6.96 8.24
CA VAL A 200 10.15 7.72 7.01
C VAL A 200 11.43 8.54 7.14
N VAL A 201 11.66 9.20 8.29
CA VAL A 201 12.92 9.93 8.53
C VAL A 201 14.12 8.99 8.52
N LEU A 202 13.98 7.80 9.11
CA LEU A 202 15.01 6.76 9.07
C LEU A 202 15.27 6.31 7.62
N LEU A 203 14.22 6.08 6.83
CA LEU A 203 14.33 5.75 5.41
C LEU A 203 15.07 6.85 4.63
N ILE A 204 14.70 8.13 4.79
CA ILE A 204 15.38 9.25 4.13
C ILE A 204 16.87 9.28 4.49
N SER A 205 17.21 9.00 5.75
CA SER A 205 18.60 8.97 6.21
C SER A 205 19.40 7.86 5.51
N VAL A 206 18.80 6.68 5.30
CA VAL A 206 19.41 5.55 4.58
C VAL A 206 19.55 5.83 3.08
N LEU A 207 18.63 6.59 2.49
CA LEU A 207 18.64 6.89 1.05
C LEU A 207 19.58 8.04 0.65
N GLN A 208 20.07 8.85 1.60
CA GLN A 208 20.82 10.07 1.31
C GLN A 208 22.14 9.83 0.57
N ASP A 209 22.84 8.74 0.90
CA ASP A 209 24.16 8.42 0.33
C ASP A 209 24.08 7.64 -1.00
N GLY A 210 22.86 7.28 -1.45
CA GLY A 210 22.62 6.47 -2.66
C GLY A 210 23.21 5.05 -2.58
N ARG A 211 23.66 4.63 -1.39
CA ARG A 211 24.23 3.32 -1.11
C ARG A 211 23.67 2.81 0.19
N ILE A 212 23.08 1.61 0.16
CA ILE A 212 22.52 0.97 1.35
C ILE A 212 23.55 0.00 1.90
N TYR A 213 24.05 0.24 3.11
CA TYR A 213 24.92 -0.67 3.85
C TYR A 213 24.11 -1.69 4.67
N VAL A 214 24.74 -2.81 5.03
CA VAL A 214 24.12 -3.86 5.88
C VAL A 214 23.60 -3.28 7.20
N LEU A 215 24.38 -2.38 7.83
CA LEU A 215 23.99 -1.78 9.11
C LEU A 215 22.75 -0.88 8.97
N GLU A 216 22.63 -0.15 7.86
CA GLU A 216 21.47 0.68 7.59
C GLU A 216 20.22 -0.18 7.38
N ALA A 217 20.32 -1.25 6.58
CA ALA A 217 19.23 -2.20 6.41
C ALA A 217 18.87 -2.90 7.74
N LEU A 218 19.86 -3.25 8.56
CA LEU A 218 19.66 -3.83 9.89
C LEU A 218 18.95 -2.84 10.83
N THR A 219 19.27 -1.55 10.77
CA THR A 219 18.59 -0.54 11.61
C THR A 219 17.10 -0.43 11.29
N LEU A 220 16.68 -0.56 10.04
CA LEU A 220 15.27 -0.59 9.65
C LEU A 220 14.53 -1.77 10.30
N VAL A 221 15.10 -2.98 10.19
CA VAL A 221 14.53 -4.20 10.79
C VAL A 221 14.52 -4.14 12.31
N LEU A 222 15.59 -3.65 12.95
CA LEU A 222 15.65 -3.48 14.40
C LEU A 222 14.61 -2.47 14.90
N PHE A 223 14.38 -1.38 14.16
CA PHE A 223 13.37 -0.40 14.49
C PHE A 223 11.95 -0.98 14.39
N TYR A 224 11.70 -1.92 13.47
CA TYR A 224 10.43 -2.67 13.44
C TYR A 224 10.24 -3.57 14.66
N ILE A 225 11.29 -4.25 15.12
CA ILE A 225 11.22 -5.06 16.35
C ILE A 225 10.93 -4.14 17.56
N LEU A 226 11.56 -2.96 17.62
CA LEU A 226 11.27 -1.95 18.63
C LEU A 226 9.81 -1.47 18.53
N TYR A 227 9.28 -1.28 17.32
CA TYR A 227 7.88 -0.93 17.10
C TYR A 227 6.92 -1.99 17.66
N ILE A 228 7.14 -3.27 17.34
CA ILE A 228 6.33 -4.38 17.91
C ILE A 228 6.40 -4.35 19.44
N PHE A 229 7.58 -4.10 20.01
CA PHE A 229 7.76 -4.00 21.45
C PHE A 229 6.98 -2.82 22.05
N ILE A 230 7.02 -1.63 21.43
CA ILE A 230 6.22 -0.46 21.85
C ILE A 230 4.71 -0.79 21.77
N MET A 231 4.30 -1.48 20.71
CA MET A 231 2.92 -1.90 20.50
C MET A 231 2.47 -2.92 21.55
N TYR A 232 3.35 -3.84 21.96
CA TYR A 232 3.09 -4.78 23.05
C TYR A 232 2.74 -4.06 24.37
N PHE A 233 3.43 -2.97 24.69
CA PHE A 233 3.13 -2.16 25.88
C PHE A 233 2.03 -1.10 25.67
N ASN A 234 1.38 -1.06 24.50
CA ASN A 234 0.40 -0.03 24.16
C ASN A 234 -0.74 0.09 25.18
N GLY A 235 -1.21 -1.02 25.77
CA GLY A 235 -2.25 -0.98 26.81
C GLY A 235 -1.83 -0.14 28.04
N SER A 236 -0.57 -0.26 28.45
CA SER A 236 0.00 0.54 29.55
C SER A 236 0.21 2.00 29.14
N ILE A 237 0.70 2.23 27.92
CA ILE A 237 0.97 3.58 27.39
C ILE A 237 -0.34 4.35 27.20
N SER A 238 -1.37 3.73 26.64
CA SER A 238 -2.72 4.31 26.50
C SER A 238 -3.31 4.69 27.87
N ALA A 239 -3.15 3.84 28.88
CA ALA A 239 -3.61 4.14 30.24
C ALA A 239 -2.84 5.30 30.90
N VAL A 240 -1.55 5.47 30.61
CA VAL A 240 -0.74 6.59 31.09
C VAL A 240 -1.06 7.88 30.33
N ALA A 241 -1.21 7.80 29.01
CA ALA A 241 -1.60 8.92 28.15
C ALA A 241 -2.98 9.47 28.52
N ASN A 242 -3.96 8.60 28.74
CA ASN A 242 -5.29 8.99 29.21
C ASN A 242 -5.25 9.61 30.61
N ARG A 243 -4.35 9.16 31.50
CA ARG A 243 -4.11 9.79 32.80
C ARG A 243 -3.44 11.17 32.67
N ALA A 244 -2.50 11.33 31.74
CA ALA A 244 -1.85 12.60 31.44
C ALA A 244 -2.83 13.60 30.80
N LEU A 245 -3.65 13.16 29.84
CA LEU A 245 -4.70 13.96 29.21
C LEU A 245 -5.77 14.39 30.21
N LYS A 246 -6.22 13.50 31.11
CA LYS A 246 -7.13 13.87 32.20
C LYS A 246 -6.49 14.88 33.16
N LYS A 247 -5.17 14.80 33.43
CA LYS A 247 -4.43 15.81 34.21
C LYS A 247 -4.35 17.15 33.48
N ILE A 248 -4.08 17.16 32.17
CA ILE A 248 -4.00 18.37 31.34
C ILE A 248 -5.38 19.02 31.17
N GLN A 249 -6.43 18.24 30.90
CA GLN A 249 -7.82 18.70 30.86
C GLN A 249 -8.29 19.24 32.22
N ARG A 250 -7.94 18.58 33.33
CA ARG A 250 -8.20 19.13 34.68
C ARG A 250 -7.49 20.47 34.89
N LYS A 251 -6.24 20.61 34.43
CA LYS A 251 -5.48 21.87 34.54
C LYS A 251 -6.10 22.99 33.68
N ARG A 252 -6.57 22.67 32.47
CA ARG A 252 -7.28 23.62 31.58
C ARG A 252 -8.62 24.08 32.18
N ARG A 253 -9.44 23.13 32.66
CA ARG A 253 -10.72 23.42 33.33
C ARG A 253 -10.52 24.25 34.60
N TYR A 254 -9.45 24.02 35.37
CA TYR A 254 -9.11 24.84 36.54
C TYR A 254 -8.74 26.28 36.16
N THR A 255 -8.08 26.48 35.02
CA THR A 255 -7.69 27.81 34.52
C THR A 255 -8.89 28.58 33.96
N GLU A 256 -9.86 27.87 33.38
CA GLU A 256 -11.15 28.41 32.92
C GLU A 256 -12.05 28.80 34.10
N ILE A 257 -12.15 27.96 35.13
CA ILE A 257 -12.89 28.25 36.37
C ILE A 257 -12.29 29.45 37.13
N LEU A 258 -10.95 29.64 37.08
CA LEU A 258 -10.30 30.81 37.67
C LEU A 258 -10.58 32.12 36.90
N ARG A 259 -11.03 32.03 35.64
CA ARG A 259 -11.42 33.17 34.81
C ARG A 259 -12.90 33.52 34.93
N GLU A 260 -13.74 32.56 35.34
CA GLU A 260 -15.19 32.68 35.45
C GLU A 260 -15.69 33.15 36.83
N THR A 261 -14.80 33.69 37.68
CA THR A 261 -15.19 34.22 38.99
C THR A 261 -15.84 35.62 38.88
N GLU A 262 -16.99 35.68 38.21
CA GLU A 262 -18.10 36.55 38.63
C GLU A 262 -19.30 35.66 38.98
N PRO A 263 -19.92 35.82 40.17
CA PRO A 263 -20.79 34.80 40.71
C PRO A 263 -22.22 35.00 40.17
N LEU A 264 -22.75 34.02 39.45
CA LEU A 264 -24.20 33.87 39.35
C LEU A 264 -24.62 32.42 39.59
N LEU A 265 -25.27 32.24 40.74
CA LEU A 265 -26.08 31.12 41.18
C LEU A 265 -27.01 30.62 40.06
N THR A 266 -27.01 29.32 39.75
CA THR A 266 -28.23 28.48 39.89
C THR A 266 -28.02 26.98 39.66
N LYS A 267 -28.53 26.21 40.64
CA LYS A 267 -29.34 24.98 40.58
C LYS A 267 -28.77 23.64 40.06
N ASN A 268 -28.65 22.74 41.03
CA ASN A 268 -28.79 21.28 41.00
C ASN A 268 -29.46 20.65 39.76
N GLY A 269 -28.83 19.60 39.23
CA GLY A 269 -29.44 18.57 38.39
C GLY A 269 -28.52 17.36 38.24
N LYS A 270 -28.91 16.23 38.83
CA LYS A 270 -28.25 14.92 38.80
C LYS A 270 -27.96 14.42 37.38
N SER A 271 -26.84 13.72 37.19
CA SER A 271 -26.82 12.39 36.54
C SER A 271 -25.43 11.74 36.70
N ASN A 272 -25.39 10.69 37.52
CA ASN A 272 -24.33 9.69 37.49
C ASN A 272 -24.58 8.78 36.28
N SER A 273 -23.68 8.80 35.30
CA SER A 273 -23.54 7.70 34.34
C SER A 273 -22.06 7.33 34.22
N SER A 274 -21.64 6.41 35.09
CA SER A 274 -20.42 5.64 34.88
C SER A 274 -20.69 4.66 33.73
N CYS A 275 -20.41 5.07 32.49
CA CYS A 275 -20.33 4.13 31.37
C CYS A 275 -19.05 3.31 31.51
N ASN A 276 -19.22 2.00 31.70
CA ASN A 276 -18.14 1.03 31.69
C ASN A 276 -17.49 1.01 30.30
N VAL A 277 -16.29 1.56 30.20
CA VAL A 277 -15.45 1.57 28.98
C VAL A 277 -15.06 0.14 28.55
N SER A 278 -15.19 -0.85 29.43
CA SER A 278 -14.94 -2.26 29.09
C SER A 278 -16.04 -2.93 28.26
N ASN A 279 -17.24 -2.35 28.13
CA ASN A 279 -18.33 -3.00 27.36
C ASN A 279 -18.35 -2.61 25.87
N CYS A 280 -17.73 -1.49 25.47
CA CYS A 280 -17.70 -1.07 24.06
C CYS A 280 -16.61 -1.76 23.23
N ILE A 281 -15.61 -2.36 23.89
CA ILE A 281 -14.58 -3.15 23.20
C ILE A 281 -15.15 -4.54 22.86
N CYS A 282 -15.96 -5.12 23.74
CA CYS A 282 -16.58 -6.42 23.52
C CYS A 282 -17.64 -6.42 22.41
N GLU A 283 -18.37 -5.32 22.17
CA GLU A 283 -19.39 -5.25 21.11
C GLU A 283 -18.79 -5.22 19.69
N ALA A 284 -17.54 -4.75 19.53
CA ALA A 284 -16.84 -4.79 18.24
C ALA A 284 -16.24 -6.18 17.95
N ASP A 285 -15.74 -6.87 18.98
CA ASP A 285 -15.22 -8.24 18.85
C ASP A 285 -16.33 -9.27 18.60
N ILE A 286 -17.53 -9.03 19.15
CA ILE A 286 -18.72 -9.86 18.91
C ILE A 286 -19.26 -9.65 17.48
N SER A 287 -19.21 -8.43 16.93
CA SER A 287 -19.70 -8.18 15.55
C SER A 287 -18.78 -8.75 14.45
N LEU A 288 -17.47 -8.80 14.70
CA LEU A 288 -16.47 -9.41 13.80
C LEU A 288 -16.53 -10.95 13.82
N LYS A 289 -16.69 -11.56 15.00
CA LYS A 289 -16.92 -13.01 15.14
C LYS A 289 -18.23 -13.45 14.49
N ASP A 290 -19.31 -12.67 14.65
CA ASP A 290 -20.61 -12.95 14.03
C ASP A 290 -20.58 -12.73 12.50
N CYS A 291 -19.68 -11.89 11.97
CA CYS A 291 -19.50 -11.73 10.53
C CYS A 291 -18.63 -12.83 9.90
N GLU A 292 -17.71 -13.43 10.64
CA GLU A 292 -16.82 -14.51 10.16
C GLU A 292 -17.46 -15.90 10.20
N GLU A 293 -18.34 -16.19 11.17
CA GLU A 293 -19.09 -17.46 11.18
C GLU A 293 -20.12 -17.53 10.03
N LEU A 294 -20.47 -16.40 9.42
CA LEU A 294 -21.39 -16.32 8.28
C LEU A 294 -20.70 -16.40 6.90
N GLU A 295 -19.39 -16.66 6.82
CA GLU A 295 -18.71 -17.07 5.57
C GLU A 295 -18.96 -18.55 5.19
N GLU A 296 -20.12 -19.06 5.57
CA GLU A 296 -20.53 -20.46 5.44
C GLU A 296 -20.77 -20.81 3.97
N SER A 297 -19.77 -21.49 3.39
CA SER A 297 -19.82 -22.25 2.13
C SER A 297 -20.38 -21.51 0.91
N THR A 298 -19.57 -20.72 0.22
CA THR A 298 -19.84 -20.50 -1.21
C THR A 298 -19.48 -21.78 -1.97
N ASN A 299 -20.48 -22.54 -2.38
CA ASN A 299 -20.33 -23.52 -3.45
C ASN A 299 -19.88 -22.76 -4.71
N ILE A 300 -18.56 -22.79 -5.00
CA ILE A 300 -17.95 -22.13 -6.16
C ILE A 300 -18.58 -22.60 -7.49
N TRP A 301 -19.18 -23.80 -7.46
CA TRP A 301 -19.80 -24.50 -8.59
C TRP A 301 -21.29 -24.16 -8.79
N GLU A 302 -21.89 -23.38 -7.89
CA GLU A 302 -23.30 -23.04 -7.99
C GLU A 302 -23.48 -21.80 -8.87
N TRP A 303 -24.15 -21.98 -10.00
CA TRP A 303 -24.43 -20.91 -10.94
C TRP A 303 -25.25 -19.82 -10.26
N PRO A 304 -24.83 -18.54 -10.27
CA PRO A 304 -25.58 -17.46 -9.66
C PRO A 304 -26.83 -17.13 -10.50
N ALA A 305 -27.91 -17.88 -10.28
CA ALA A 305 -29.15 -17.75 -11.04
C ALA A 305 -29.86 -16.40 -10.82
N GLU A 306 -29.80 -15.88 -9.58
CA GLU A 306 -30.53 -14.69 -9.11
C GLU A 306 -29.78 -13.34 -9.33
N GLU A 307 -28.65 -13.34 -10.04
CA GLU A 307 -27.87 -12.10 -10.25
C GLU A 307 -28.23 -11.31 -11.51
N SER A 308 -28.01 -9.98 -11.42
CA SER A 308 -27.98 -9.06 -12.57
C SER A 308 -26.99 -9.56 -13.63
N THR A 309 -27.24 -9.27 -14.91
CA THR A 309 -26.38 -9.64 -16.04
C THR A 309 -24.91 -9.28 -15.84
N LYS A 310 -24.63 -8.19 -15.10
CA LYS A 310 -23.27 -7.76 -14.73
C LYS A 310 -22.59 -8.69 -13.71
N GLY A 311 -23.34 -9.25 -12.75
CA GLY A 311 -22.83 -10.21 -11.77
C GLY A 311 -22.47 -11.55 -12.42
N LYS A 312 -23.32 -12.02 -13.34
CA LYS A 312 -23.07 -13.23 -14.14
C LYS A 312 -21.81 -13.11 -15.00
N CYS A 313 -21.61 -11.96 -15.65
CA CYS A 313 -20.41 -11.70 -16.44
C CYS A 313 -19.13 -11.67 -15.58
N TRP A 314 -19.21 -11.05 -14.40
CA TRP A 314 -18.10 -11.04 -13.44
C TRP A 314 -17.77 -12.45 -12.93
N TRP A 315 -18.79 -13.24 -12.59
CA TRP A 315 -18.59 -14.63 -12.17
C TRP A 315 -17.84 -15.43 -13.24
N ILE A 316 -18.25 -15.34 -14.50
CA ILE A 316 -17.57 -15.97 -15.64
C ILE A 316 -16.10 -15.52 -15.74
N PHE A 317 -15.83 -14.23 -15.54
CA PHE A 317 -14.49 -13.67 -15.59
C PHE A 317 -13.57 -14.18 -14.45
N THR A 318 -14.10 -14.27 -13.23
CA THR A 318 -13.36 -14.77 -12.06
C THR A 318 -13.28 -16.29 -11.98
N TRP A 319 -14.15 -17.00 -12.69
CA TRP A 319 -14.27 -18.46 -12.59
C TRP A 319 -12.95 -19.22 -12.89
N PRO A 320 -12.15 -18.86 -13.90
CA PRO A 320 -10.89 -19.55 -14.16
C PRO A 320 -9.86 -19.35 -13.03
N ILE A 321 -9.80 -18.15 -12.44
CA ILE A 321 -8.96 -17.87 -11.25
C ILE A 321 -9.39 -18.78 -10.11
N SER A 322 -10.69 -18.77 -9.78
CA SER A 322 -11.23 -19.56 -8.69
C SER A 322 -11.06 -21.06 -8.92
N PHE A 323 -11.14 -21.52 -10.17
CA PHE A 323 -10.87 -22.91 -10.52
C PHE A 323 -9.40 -23.29 -10.31
N ILE A 324 -8.46 -22.46 -10.78
CA ILE A 324 -7.02 -22.68 -10.58
C ILE A 324 -6.68 -22.70 -9.08
N LEU A 325 -7.20 -21.73 -8.32
CA LEU A 325 -6.99 -21.65 -6.87
C LEU A 325 -7.63 -22.83 -6.13
N HIS A 326 -8.84 -23.23 -6.50
CA HIS A 326 -9.49 -24.38 -5.87
C HIS A 326 -8.74 -25.69 -6.14
N MET A 327 -8.14 -25.84 -7.32
CA MET A 327 -7.34 -27.03 -7.66
C MET A 327 -5.99 -27.05 -6.92
N THR A 328 -5.40 -25.88 -6.66
CA THR A 328 -4.03 -25.78 -6.13
C THR A 328 -3.93 -25.47 -4.64
N THR A 329 -4.95 -24.84 -4.05
CA THR A 329 -4.97 -24.44 -2.64
C THR A 329 -6.11 -25.15 -1.89
N PRO A 330 -5.80 -26.00 -0.90
CA PRO A 330 -6.84 -26.59 -0.05
C PRO A 330 -7.43 -25.50 0.85
N ASP A 331 -8.75 -25.46 0.96
CA ASP A 331 -9.43 -24.44 1.76
C ASP A 331 -9.30 -24.76 3.27
N CYS A 332 -8.64 -23.86 4.02
CA CYS A 332 -8.47 -23.95 5.47
C CYS A 332 -9.81 -24.08 6.21
N ARG A 333 -10.89 -23.53 5.65
CA ARG A 333 -12.22 -23.51 6.27
C ARG A 333 -12.86 -24.90 6.31
N LYS A 334 -12.63 -25.71 5.25
CA LYS A 334 -13.17 -27.07 5.15
C LYS A 334 -12.33 -28.10 5.88
N TYR A 335 -11.01 -27.91 5.86
CA TYR A 335 -10.07 -28.85 6.46
C TYR A 335 -9.09 -28.12 7.38
N PRO A 336 -9.45 -27.90 8.67
CA PRO A 336 -8.64 -27.10 9.58
C PRO A 336 -7.25 -27.69 9.85
N LYS A 337 -7.04 -28.99 9.60
CA LYS A 337 -5.73 -29.66 9.75
C LYS A 337 -4.74 -29.33 8.62
N LEU A 338 -5.22 -28.82 7.49
CA LEU A 338 -4.39 -28.51 6.31
C LEU A 338 -3.93 -27.06 6.24
N PHE A 339 -4.17 -26.25 7.29
CA PHE A 339 -3.89 -24.81 7.28
C PHE A 339 -2.42 -24.45 6.96
N VAL A 340 -1.45 -25.26 7.41
CA VAL A 340 -0.02 -25.05 7.11
C VAL A 340 0.26 -25.23 5.61
N ILE A 341 -0.37 -26.22 4.96
CA ILE A 341 -0.20 -26.47 3.53
C ILE A 341 -0.82 -25.32 2.74
N THR A 342 -2.00 -24.85 3.13
CA THR A 342 -2.64 -23.69 2.50
C THR A 342 -1.77 -22.45 2.64
N PHE A 343 -1.20 -22.20 3.83
CA PHE A 343 -0.29 -21.08 4.07
C PHE A 343 0.94 -21.12 3.14
N LEU A 344 1.60 -22.28 3.03
CA LEU A 344 2.75 -22.44 2.13
C LEU A 344 2.38 -22.28 0.65
N MET A 345 1.24 -22.81 0.23
CA MET A 345 0.78 -22.64 -1.16
C MET A 345 0.41 -21.19 -1.47
N CYS A 346 -0.16 -20.45 -0.52
CA CYS A 346 -0.43 -19.01 -0.68
C CYS A 346 0.88 -18.23 -0.87
N ILE A 347 1.91 -18.51 -0.07
CA ILE A 347 3.23 -17.88 -0.23
C ILE A 347 3.80 -18.09 -1.64
N ILE A 348 3.69 -19.32 -2.17
CA ILE A 348 4.16 -19.64 -3.53
C ILE A 348 3.35 -18.86 -4.58
N TRP A 349 2.03 -18.82 -4.46
CA TRP A 349 1.16 -18.09 -5.38
C TRP A 349 1.36 -16.58 -5.33
N ILE A 350 1.50 -15.99 -4.15
CA ILE A 350 1.78 -14.57 -3.98
C ILE A 350 3.13 -14.23 -4.61
N GLY A 351 4.17 -15.02 -4.34
CA GLY A 351 5.50 -14.82 -4.94
C GLY A 351 5.50 -14.95 -6.47
N LEU A 352 4.90 -16.01 -7.01
CA LEU A 352 4.80 -16.22 -8.46
C LEU A 352 4.00 -15.11 -9.15
N THR A 353 2.84 -14.77 -8.60
CA THR A 353 1.96 -13.74 -9.18
C THR A 353 2.62 -12.37 -9.10
N SER A 354 3.28 -12.04 -8.00
CA SER A 354 4.04 -10.78 -7.83
C SER A 354 5.16 -10.65 -8.85
N TYR A 355 5.89 -11.72 -9.12
CA TYR A 355 6.91 -11.76 -10.18
C TYR A 355 6.31 -11.49 -11.57
N LEU A 356 5.23 -12.19 -11.92
CA LEU A 356 4.56 -12.01 -13.21
C LEU A 356 3.97 -10.60 -13.38
N VAL A 357 3.40 -10.03 -12.33
CA VAL A 357 2.88 -8.66 -12.33
C VAL A 357 4.01 -7.65 -12.55
N ALA A 358 5.12 -7.75 -11.81
CA ALA A 358 6.27 -6.88 -11.98
C ALA A 358 6.85 -6.97 -13.41
N TRP A 359 6.93 -8.18 -13.97
CA TRP A 359 7.38 -8.40 -15.34
C TRP A 359 6.46 -7.73 -16.37
N LEU A 360 5.14 -7.94 -16.28
CA LEU A 360 4.22 -7.36 -17.26
C LEU A 360 4.17 -5.83 -17.18
N ILE A 361 4.25 -5.27 -15.97
CA ILE A 361 4.22 -3.81 -15.79
C ILE A 361 5.49 -3.16 -16.32
N THR A 362 6.66 -3.78 -16.14
CA THR A 362 7.92 -3.27 -16.71
C THR A 362 7.90 -3.35 -18.24
N VAL A 363 7.32 -4.39 -18.84
CA VAL A 363 7.07 -4.46 -20.30
C VAL A 363 6.15 -3.31 -20.75
N VAL A 364 5.06 -3.05 -20.03
CA VAL A 364 4.15 -1.93 -20.35
C VAL A 364 4.86 -0.59 -20.20
N GLY A 365 5.60 -0.36 -19.11
CA GLY A 365 6.39 0.86 -18.89
C GLY A 365 7.41 1.12 -19.98
N ASP A 366 8.17 0.09 -20.35
CA ASP A 366 9.15 0.12 -21.43
C ASP A 366 8.56 0.56 -22.77
N THR A 367 7.34 0.12 -23.06
CA THR A 367 6.64 0.44 -24.32
C THR A 367 6.07 1.85 -24.35
N LEU A 368 5.69 2.38 -23.19
CA LEU A 368 5.17 3.74 -23.01
C LEU A 368 6.27 4.78 -22.77
N ASN A 369 7.55 4.37 -22.72
CA ASN A 369 8.69 5.20 -22.34
C ASN A 369 8.55 5.85 -20.95
N ILE A 370 7.87 5.16 -20.03
CA ILE A 370 7.70 5.62 -18.65
C ILE A 370 8.79 4.93 -17.79
N PRO A 371 9.55 5.68 -16.96
CA PRO A 371 10.53 5.09 -16.06
C PRO A 371 9.92 4.04 -15.12
N ASP A 372 10.67 2.99 -14.82
CA ASP A 372 10.21 1.89 -13.96
C ASP A 372 9.87 2.37 -12.53
N SER A 373 10.56 3.41 -12.04
CA SER A 373 10.27 4.05 -10.76
C SER A 373 8.84 4.64 -10.72
N VAL A 374 8.40 5.28 -11.81
CA VAL A 374 7.04 5.83 -11.93
C VAL A 374 6.00 4.72 -12.07
N MET A 375 6.29 3.68 -12.85
CA MET A 375 5.39 2.51 -12.95
C MET A 375 5.23 1.79 -11.61
N GLY A 376 6.31 1.70 -10.84
CA GLY A 376 6.32 1.19 -9.47
C GLY A 376 5.47 2.04 -8.53
N LEU A 377 5.71 3.35 -8.51
CA LEU A 377 5.04 4.32 -7.64
C LEU A 377 3.55 4.53 -7.95
N THR A 378 3.11 4.28 -9.18
CA THR A 378 1.74 4.52 -9.62
C THR A 378 0.95 3.24 -9.80
N PHE A 379 1.23 2.49 -10.87
CA PHE A 379 0.44 1.33 -11.28
C PHE A 379 0.62 0.15 -10.33
N LEU A 380 1.86 -0.16 -9.95
CA LEU A 380 2.13 -1.31 -9.09
C LEU A 380 1.65 -1.07 -7.67
N ALA A 381 1.96 0.10 -7.12
CA ALA A 381 1.44 0.58 -5.83
C ALA A 381 -0.10 0.58 -5.78
N ALA A 382 -0.77 1.23 -6.73
CA ALA A 382 -2.23 1.26 -6.73
C ALA A 382 -2.83 -0.15 -6.91
N GLY A 383 -2.21 -1.00 -7.73
CA GLY A 383 -2.67 -2.36 -7.96
C GLY A 383 -2.68 -3.24 -6.70
N THR A 384 -1.65 -3.12 -5.84
CA THR A 384 -1.57 -3.88 -4.59
C THR A 384 -2.40 -3.31 -3.46
N SER A 385 -2.60 -2.00 -3.40
CA SER A 385 -3.29 -1.33 -2.29
C SER A 385 -4.81 -1.13 -2.53
N VAL A 386 -5.32 -1.36 -3.75
CA VAL A 386 -6.76 -1.30 -4.05
C VAL A 386 -7.61 -2.27 -3.19
N PRO A 387 -7.21 -3.54 -2.98
CA PRO A 387 -7.92 -4.45 -2.07
C PRO A 387 -8.05 -3.89 -0.65
N GLU A 388 -6.97 -3.31 -0.12
CA GLU A 388 -6.97 -2.66 1.20
C GLU A 388 -7.91 -1.46 1.26
N ALA A 389 -7.95 -0.62 0.22
CA ALA A 389 -8.90 0.49 0.12
C ALA A 389 -10.34 0.01 0.12
N VAL A 390 -10.64 -1.04 -0.66
CA VAL A 390 -11.98 -1.62 -0.70
C VAL A 390 -12.38 -2.14 0.67
N SER A 391 -11.50 -2.92 1.32
CA SER A 391 -11.71 -3.45 2.68
C SER A 391 -11.99 -2.33 3.69
N SER A 392 -11.15 -1.29 3.68
CA SER A 392 -11.24 -0.15 4.60
C SER A 392 -12.56 0.63 4.45
N VAL A 393 -13.07 0.81 3.22
CA VAL A 393 -14.36 1.46 2.99
C VAL A 393 -15.53 0.61 3.50
N ILE A 394 -15.41 -0.71 3.46
CA ILE A 394 -16.48 -1.60 3.94
C ILE A 394 -16.57 -1.57 5.45
N VAL A 395 -15.43 -1.69 6.13
CA VAL A 395 -15.34 -1.57 7.60
C VAL A 395 -15.81 -0.20 8.05
N THR A 396 -15.48 0.83 7.28
CA THR A 396 -15.97 2.20 7.47
C THR A 396 -17.51 2.27 7.36
N ASN A 397 -18.11 1.66 6.35
CA ASN A 397 -19.56 1.63 6.18
C ASN A 397 -20.30 0.81 7.25
N GLN A 398 -19.59 -0.06 7.96
CA GLN A 398 -20.10 -0.79 9.13
C GLN A 398 -20.08 0.05 10.42
N GLY A 399 -19.56 1.29 10.38
CA GLY A 399 -19.48 2.17 11.54
C GLY A 399 -18.16 2.07 12.32
N HIS A 400 -17.20 1.26 11.86
CA HIS A 400 -15.90 1.04 12.50
C HIS A 400 -14.74 1.70 11.74
N GLY A 401 -14.93 2.87 11.12
CA GLY A 401 -13.89 3.42 10.23
C GLY A 401 -12.64 3.96 10.91
N ALA A 402 -12.64 4.17 12.24
CA ALA A 402 -11.41 4.38 12.99
C ALA A 402 -10.45 3.18 12.85
N MET A 403 -11.01 1.96 12.86
CA MET A 403 -10.26 0.72 12.65
C MET A 403 -9.72 0.64 11.23
N GLY A 404 -10.54 0.96 10.22
CA GLY A 404 -10.14 0.94 8.81
C GLY A 404 -8.94 1.84 8.51
N ILE A 405 -8.97 3.10 8.95
CA ILE A 405 -7.84 4.03 8.72
C ILE A 405 -6.61 3.64 9.54
N SER A 406 -6.79 3.19 10.79
CA SER A 406 -5.67 2.77 11.63
C SER A 406 -4.93 1.55 11.05
N SER A 407 -5.67 0.62 10.44
CA SER A 407 -5.10 -0.57 9.79
C SER A 407 -4.18 -0.19 8.63
N SER A 408 -4.62 0.75 7.78
CA SER A 408 -3.83 1.23 6.63
C SER A 408 -2.59 2.04 7.03
N ILE A 409 -2.62 2.76 8.16
CA ILE A 409 -1.42 3.47 8.65
C ILE A 409 -0.43 2.47 9.29
N GLY A 410 -0.94 1.43 9.95
CA GLY A 410 -0.15 0.36 10.54
C GLY A 410 0.62 -0.46 9.49
N SER A 411 -0.04 -0.86 8.39
CA SER A 411 0.59 -1.58 7.28
C SER A 411 1.74 -0.77 6.66
N ASN A 412 1.57 0.53 6.46
CA ASN A 412 2.65 1.38 5.92
C ASN A 412 3.93 1.41 6.76
N THR A 413 3.81 1.27 8.08
CA THR A 413 4.98 1.17 8.97
C THR A 413 5.69 -0.17 8.79
N PHE A 414 4.93 -1.25 8.61
CA PHE A 414 5.46 -2.56 8.25
C PHE A 414 6.14 -2.54 6.87
N ASP A 415 5.56 -1.87 5.88
CA ASP A 415 6.11 -1.82 4.52
C ASP A 415 7.46 -1.11 4.45
N ILE A 416 7.59 0.05 5.11
CA ILE A 416 8.85 0.79 5.13
C ILE A 416 9.93 0.05 5.93
N LEU A 417 9.61 -0.47 7.11
CA LEU A 417 10.65 -1.01 8.00
C LEU A 417 11.02 -2.45 7.67
N LEU A 418 10.03 -3.28 7.32
CA LEU A 418 10.22 -4.71 7.10
C LEU A 418 10.21 -5.06 5.61
N CYS A 419 9.26 -4.56 4.82
CA CYS A 419 9.20 -4.89 3.39
C CYS A 419 10.40 -4.34 2.61
N LEU A 420 10.92 -3.14 2.92
CA LEU A 420 12.22 -2.66 2.40
C LEU A 420 13.42 -3.26 3.14
N GLY A 421 13.35 -3.30 4.47
CA GLY A 421 14.48 -3.66 5.32
C GLY A 421 14.98 -5.10 5.10
N ILE A 422 14.07 -6.09 5.03
CA ILE A 422 14.46 -7.50 4.89
C ILE A 422 15.15 -7.79 3.55
N PRO A 423 14.57 -7.43 2.38
CA PRO A 423 15.21 -7.71 1.09
C PRO A 423 16.58 -7.03 0.96
N TRP A 424 16.70 -5.79 1.44
CA TRP A 424 17.98 -5.08 1.45
C TRP A 424 19.00 -5.74 2.39
N LEU A 425 18.58 -6.17 3.58
CA LEU A 425 19.45 -6.87 4.53
C LEU A 425 19.95 -8.18 3.92
N ILE A 426 19.06 -8.98 3.32
CA ILE A 426 19.42 -10.26 2.71
C ILE A 426 20.37 -10.04 1.52
N LYS A 427 20.07 -9.10 0.61
CA LYS A 427 20.91 -8.85 -0.57
C LYS A 427 22.28 -8.29 -0.18
N THR A 428 22.36 -7.34 0.76
CA THR A 428 23.65 -6.79 1.23
C THR A 428 24.49 -7.80 2.01
N ALA A 429 23.86 -8.66 2.83
CA ALA A 429 24.56 -9.61 3.69
C ALA A 429 25.02 -10.87 2.93
N PHE A 430 24.15 -11.48 2.12
CA PHE A 430 24.42 -12.78 1.50
C PHE A 430 24.85 -12.72 0.04
N TYR A 431 24.47 -11.66 -0.70
CA TYR A 431 24.75 -11.53 -2.13
C TYR A 431 25.46 -10.21 -2.47
N PRO A 432 26.65 -9.92 -1.89
CA PRO A 432 27.38 -8.71 -2.22
C PRO A 432 27.84 -8.73 -3.68
N ARG A 433 27.56 -7.64 -4.40
CA ARG A 433 27.89 -7.48 -5.83
C ARG A 433 29.40 -7.45 -6.10
N ILE A 434 30.20 -7.12 -5.08
CA ILE A 434 31.66 -7.09 -5.13
C ILE A 434 32.17 -7.75 -3.84
N PRO A 435 33.11 -8.71 -3.90
CA PRO A 435 33.73 -9.26 -2.69
C PRO A 435 34.35 -8.11 -1.86
N ASP A 436 34.17 -8.15 -0.54
CA ASP A 436 34.60 -7.14 0.45
C ASP A 436 33.84 -5.79 0.46
N ARG A 437 32.78 -5.62 -0.34
CA ARG A 437 31.92 -4.41 -0.31
C ARG A 437 30.44 -4.77 -0.19
N HIS A 438 29.92 -4.72 1.03
CA HIS A 438 28.53 -5.01 1.35
C HIS A 438 27.60 -3.78 1.24
N TRP A 439 27.40 -3.26 0.03
CA TRP A 439 26.42 -2.20 -0.22
C TRP A 439 25.66 -2.39 -1.54
N ILE A 440 24.41 -1.93 -1.57
CA ILE A 440 23.57 -1.87 -2.78
C ILE A 440 23.53 -0.42 -3.27
N LYS A 441 23.77 -0.21 -4.57
CA LYS A 441 23.61 1.12 -5.19
C LYS A 441 22.15 1.33 -5.58
N ILE A 442 21.60 2.48 -5.21
CA ILE A 442 20.32 2.98 -5.74
C ILE A 442 20.64 3.89 -6.92
N ASN A 443 19.95 3.72 -8.05
CA ASN A 443 20.28 4.44 -9.28
C ASN A 443 19.63 5.82 -9.36
N SER A 444 18.47 6.01 -8.72
CA SER A 444 17.68 7.24 -8.84
C SER A 444 17.75 8.09 -7.58
N SER A 445 18.21 9.34 -7.74
CA SER A 445 18.08 10.37 -6.68
C SER A 445 16.61 10.78 -6.46
N GLY A 446 15.72 10.42 -7.40
CA GLY A 446 14.29 10.75 -7.40
C GLY A 446 13.51 10.09 -6.28
N ILE A 447 13.97 8.92 -5.84
CA ILE A 447 13.38 8.20 -4.71
C ILE A 447 13.56 8.98 -3.41
N THR A 448 14.73 9.61 -3.20
CA THR A 448 14.98 10.43 -2.01
C THR A 448 14.03 11.63 -1.98
N TYR A 449 13.81 12.29 -3.11
CA TYR A 449 12.81 13.37 -3.21
C TYR A 449 11.37 12.87 -3.00
N SER A 450 11.04 11.69 -3.53
CA SER A 450 9.74 11.06 -3.32
C SER A 450 9.49 10.69 -1.85
N ALA A 451 10.52 10.22 -1.14
CA ALA A 451 10.46 9.94 0.30
C ALA A 451 10.29 11.23 1.14
N ILE A 452 10.98 12.32 0.78
CA ILE A 452 10.78 13.65 1.41
C ILE A 452 9.35 14.15 1.17
N SER A 453 8.84 14.00 -0.05
CA SER A 453 7.47 14.36 -0.41
C SER A 453 6.46 13.57 0.42
N LEU A 454 6.71 12.28 0.66
CA LEU A 454 5.90 11.41 1.51
C LEU A 454 5.87 11.86 2.98
N LEU A 455 6.98 12.37 3.54
CA LEU A 455 6.96 12.99 4.87
C LEU A 455 6.07 14.25 4.88
N SER A 456 6.14 15.06 3.82
CA SER A 456 5.29 16.25 3.67
C SER A 456 3.81 15.90 3.58
N THR A 457 3.43 14.86 2.81
CA THR A 457 2.03 14.44 2.69
C THR A 457 1.47 13.91 4.01
N LEU A 458 2.27 13.20 4.81
CA LEU A 458 1.89 12.77 6.16
C LEU A 458 1.57 13.96 7.07
N ILE A 459 2.43 14.97 7.08
CA ILE A 459 2.24 16.18 7.90
C ILE A 459 0.97 16.91 7.48
N LEU A 460 0.74 17.06 6.17
CA LEU A 460 -0.46 17.70 5.63
C LEU A 460 -1.73 16.91 5.95
N PHE A 461 -1.69 15.58 5.84
CA PHE A 461 -2.80 14.71 6.21
C PHE A 461 -3.15 14.81 7.69
N TYR A 462 -2.16 14.67 8.58
CA TYR A 462 -2.35 14.81 10.02
C TYR A 462 -2.85 16.21 10.40
N GLY A 463 -2.28 17.25 9.78
CA GLY A 463 -2.73 18.64 9.93
C GLY A 463 -4.19 18.82 9.52
N GLY A 464 -4.60 18.23 8.40
CA GLY A 464 -5.99 18.24 7.93
C GLY A 464 -6.95 17.58 8.92
N LEU A 465 -6.59 16.42 9.47
CA LEU A 465 -7.37 15.75 10.52
C LEU A 465 -7.43 16.58 11.80
N TYR A 466 -6.32 17.17 12.21
CA TYR A 466 -6.23 18.00 13.41
C TYR A 466 -7.12 19.25 13.32
N LEU A 467 -7.10 19.94 12.18
CA LEU A 467 -7.92 21.13 11.93
C LEU A 467 -9.42 20.81 11.97
N ASN A 468 -9.83 19.62 11.52
CA ASN A 468 -11.22 19.19 11.59
C ASN A 468 -11.57 18.43 12.89
N LYS A 469 -10.74 18.55 13.94
CA LYS A 469 -10.96 17.90 15.24
C LYS A 469 -11.16 16.39 15.14
N PHE A 470 -10.40 15.71 14.29
CA PHE A 470 -10.45 14.26 14.06
C PHE A 470 -11.80 13.76 13.54
N ARG A 471 -12.55 14.60 12.81
CA ARG A 471 -13.73 14.16 12.05
C ARG A 471 -13.36 13.91 10.60
N LEU A 472 -13.59 12.70 10.10
CA LEU A 472 -13.44 12.43 8.67
C LEU A 472 -14.76 12.73 7.95
N ASP A 473 -14.81 13.92 7.34
CA ASP A 473 -15.90 14.33 6.46
C ASP A 473 -15.53 14.12 4.99
N TRP A 474 -16.54 14.09 4.11
CA TRP A 474 -16.36 14.05 2.66
C TRP A 474 -15.47 15.19 2.13
N LYS A 475 -15.40 16.31 2.85
CA LYS A 475 -14.51 17.46 2.54
C LYS A 475 -13.04 17.11 2.74
N ILE A 476 -12.70 16.44 3.85
CA ILE A 476 -11.34 15.94 4.05
C ILE A 476 -11.05 14.87 3.03
N GLY A 477 -12.01 13.97 2.77
CA GLY A 477 -11.84 12.93 1.74
C GLY A 477 -11.51 13.52 0.37
N LEU A 478 -12.21 14.58 -0.05
CA LEU A 478 -11.90 15.32 -1.27
C LEU A 478 -10.54 16.02 -1.20
N GLY A 479 -10.19 16.61 -0.06
CA GLY A 479 -8.88 17.21 0.17
C GLY A 479 -7.74 16.20 0.04
N CYS A 480 -7.89 15.00 0.61
CA CYS A 480 -6.93 13.91 0.49
C CYS A 480 -6.82 13.41 -0.96
N LEU A 481 -7.92 13.33 -1.71
CA LEU A 481 -7.90 12.96 -3.12
C LEU A 481 -7.11 13.98 -3.96
N LEU A 482 -7.34 15.29 -3.73
CA LEU A 482 -6.61 16.34 -4.41
C LEU A 482 -5.11 16.32 -4.06
N LEU A 483 -4.78 16.07 -2.79
CA LEU A 483 -3.41 15.95 -2.34
C LEU A 483 -2.71 14.72 -2.94
N TYR A 484 -3.42 13.60 -3.07
CA TYR A 484 -2.94 12.40 -3.75
C TYR A 484 -2.62 12.68 -5.22
N LEU A 485 -3.53 13.33 -5.96
CA LEU A 485 -3.30 13.70 -7.35
C LEU A 485 -2.12 14.67 -7.50
N GLY A 486 -2.01 15.66 -6.61
CA GLY A 486 -0.88 16.59 -6.58
C GLY A 486 0.45 15.91 -6.28
N PHE A 487 0.47 14.90 -5.41
CA PHE A 487 1.65 14.08 -5.17
C PHE A 487 2.04 13.26 -6.40
N LEU A 488 1.08 12.57 -7.03
CA LEU A 488 1.34 11.76 -8.22
C LEU A 488 1.90 12.59 -9.38
N THR A 489 1.35 13.79 -9.61
CA THR A 489 1.84 14.69 -10.65
C THR A 489 3.24 15.19 -10.30
N LEU A 490 3.49 15.62 -9.07
CA LEU A 490 4.82 16.06 -8.65
C LEU A 490 5.87 14.94 -8.77
N ALA A 491 5.56 13.74 -8.29
CA ALA A 491 6.46 12.59 -8.34
C ALA A 491 6.77 12.16 -9.78
N SER A 492 5.77 12.09 -10.65
CA SER A 492 5.98 11.77 -12.07
C SER A 492 6.79 12.84 -12.79
N LEU A 493 6.56 14.12 -12.53
CA LEU A 493 7.35 15.22 -13.12
C LEU A 493 8.82 15.20 -12.67
N ILE A 494 9.10 14.84 -11.40
CA ILE A 494 10.47 14.71 -10.86
C ILE A 494 11.19 13.54 -11.54
N GLU A 495 10.56 12.38 -11.64
CA GLU A 495 11.16 11.17 -12.22
C GLU A 495 11.37 11.26 -13.74
N MET A 496 10.54 12.03 -14.45
CA MET A 496 10.70 12.32 -15.88
C MET A 496 11.71 13.44 -16.17
N ASN A 497 12.51 13.87 -15.18
CA ASN A 497 13.56 14.87 -15.33
C ASN A 497 13.11 16.27 -15.82
N ILE A 498 11.83 16.63 -15.62
CA ILE A 498 11.28 17.89 -16.15
C ILE A 498 11.84 19.11 -15.41
N PHE A 499 11.96 19.03 -14.08
CA PHE A 499 12.49 20.15 -13.28
C PHE A 499 14.01 20.22 -13.29
N PHE A 500 14.66 19.09 -13.10
CA PHE A 500 16.11 18.93 -13.06
C PHE A 500 16.47 17.48 -13.44
N PRO A 501 17.66 17.21 -14.00
CA PRO A 501 18.07 15.85 -14.30
C PRO A 501 18.34 15.09 -12.99
N VAL A 502 17.43 14.20 -12.63
CA VAL A 502 17.46 13.33 -11.46
C VAL A 502 17.94 11.93 -11.82
N ASN A 503 17.46 11.44 -12.97
CA ASN A 503 17.70 10.12 -13.49
C ASN A 503 18.53 10.20 -14.78
N LEU A 504 19.45 9.26 -14.95
CA LEU A 504 20.15 9.10 -16.22
C LEU A 504 19.15 8.62 -17.28
N PRO A 505 19.30 9.03 -18.55
CA PRO A 505 18.49 8.49 -19.64
C PRO A 505 18.71 6.98 -19.75
N THR A 506 17.67 6.24 -20.14
CA THR A 506 17.83 4.82 -20.47
C THR A 506 18.73 4.71 -21.70
N CYS A 507 19.70 3.80 -21.70
CA CYS A 507 20.60 3.62 -22.86
C CYS A 507 19.78 3.35 -24.12
N ASP A 508 20.21 3.96 -25.24
CA ASP A 508 19.60 3.75 -26.54
C ASP A 508 19.54 2.24 -26.85
N ARG A 509 18.34 1.82 -27.27
CA ARG A 509 17.93 0.43 -27.42
C ARG A 509 18.08 -0.05 -28.85
#